data_AF-A0A523ZZF9-F1
#
_entry.id   AF-A0A523ZZF9-F1
#
_cell.length_a   1.000
_cell.length_b   1.000
_cell.length_c   1.000
_cell.angle_alpha   90.00
_cell.angle_beta   90.00
_cell.angle_gamma   90.00
#
_symmetry.space_group_name_H-M   'P 1'
#
loop_
_entity.id
_entity.type
_entity.pdbx_description
1 polymer ?
#
loop_
_entity_poly.entity_id
_entity_poly.type
_entity_poly.pdbx_seq_one_letter_code
_entity_poly.pdbx_strand_id
1 'polypeptide(L)'
;MDDIPESCTVCKFKVEPPPPLIPEEEWAHIPCKVCHRVDKKGVVEAQYAWLEIAAIDEYVDVTSGSELCEKCHGEVDLPDHQAILVAGVHEGFSCTDCHNAHDTSATCTGCHDDIREGSPLGHAGVHQVVSCLACHGAGNLEVGLSEGEGDERAWKTFLSTSEGGIGVTPYTSHNIQRLTSCDRCHFPDNPWGLAETVNTP
;
A
#
# COMPACT_ATOMS: atom_id res chain seq x y z
N MET A 1 15.38 -18.96 -21.34
CA MET A 1 16.30 -19.68 -20.44
C MET A 1 17.73 -19.17 -20.64
N ASP A 2 17.88 -17.94 -21.14
CA ASP A 2 19.10 -17.51 -21.84
C ASP A 2 20.00 -16.57 -21.01
N ASP A 3 19.71 -16.39 -19.72
CA ASP A 3 20.43 -15.47 -18.81
C ASP A 3 20.97 -16.15 -17.54
N ILE A 4 21.27 -17.46 -17.59
CA ILE A 4 21.93 -18.13 -16.45
C ILE A 4 23.44 -18.09 -16.67
N PRO A 5 24.23 -17.45 -15.78
CA PRO A 5 25.68 -17.40 -15.90
C PRO A 5 26.31 -18.80 -15.98
N GLU A 6 27.38 -18.95 -16.76
CA GLU A 6 28.06 -20.24 -16.99
C GLU A 6 28.48 -20.93 -15.68
N SER A 7 28.78 -20.15 -14.63
CA SER A 7 29.08 -20.64 -13.28
C SER A 7 27.95 -21.48 -12.66
N CYS A 8 26.68 -21.18 -12.98
CA CYS A 8 25.52 -21.93 -12.50
C CYS A 8 25.32 -23.27 -13.22
N THR A 9 26.06 -23.53 -14.30
CA THR A 9 26.02 -24.81 -15.06
C THR A 9 27.13 -25.79 -14.66
N VAL A 10 28.09 -25.35 -13.84
CA VAL A 10 29.23 -26.15 -13.35
C VAL A 10 28.76 -27.33 -12.49
N CYS A 11 27.72 -27.11 -11.71
CA CYS A 11 27.01 -28.13 -10.97
C CYS A 11 25.88 -28.69 -11.86
N LYS A 12 26.09 -29.86 -12.48
CA LYS A 12 25.23 -30.55 -13.47
C LYS A 12 23.81 -30.94 -12.97
N PHE A 13 23.21 -30.17 -12.07
CA PHE A 13 21.83 -30.39 -11.65
C PHE A 13 20.90 -29.87 -12.74
N LYS A 14 19.99 -30.74 -13.19
CA LYS A 14 18.91 -30.33 -14.07
C LYS A 14 17.96 -29.48 -13.22
N VAL A 15 18.01 -28.17 -13.39
CA VAL A 15 17.02 -27.27 -12.79
C VAL A 15 15.72 -27.49 -13.56
N GLU A 16 14.74 -28.09 -12.90
CA GLU A 16 13.40 -28.18 -13.47
C GLU A 16 12.85 -26.76 -13.64
N PRO A 17 12.07 -26.50 -14.70
CA PRO A 17 11.38 -25.22 -14.81
C PRO A 17 10.54 -25.01 -13.53
N PRO A 18 10.47 -23.77 -13.01
CA PRO A 18 9.67 -23.49 -11.84
C PRO A 18 8.23 -23.96 -12.11
N PRO A 19 7.50 -24.38 -11.05
CA PRO A 19 6.08 -24.64 -11.18
C PRO A 19 5.37 -23.46 -11.85
N PRO A 20 4.30 -23.71 -12.63
CA PRO A 20 3.50 -22.63 -13.19
C PRO A 20 2.95 -21.74 -12.07
N LEU A 21 2.78 -20.45 -12.38
CA LEU A 21 2.14 -19.50 -11.48
C LEU A 21 0.72 -19.98 -11.14
N ILE A 22 0.30 -19.73 -9.90
CA ILE A 22 -1.06 -20.02 -9.43
C ILE A 22 -2.02 -19.06 -10.15
N PRO A 23 -3.12 -19.57 -10.77
CA PRO A 23 -4.14 -18.72 -11.39
C PRO A 23 -4.73 -17.72 -10.38
N GLU A 24 -5.10 -16.52 -10.83
CA GLU A 24 -5.58 -15.43 -9.94
C GLU A 24 -6.84 -15.83 -9.17
N GLU A 25 -7.73 -16.59 -9.79
CA GLU A 25 -8.92 -17.16 -9.17
C GLU A 25 -8.62 -18.17 -8.04
N GLU A 26 -7.37 -18.65 -7.95
CA GLU A 26 -6.88 -19.56 -6.93
C GLU A 26 -5.99 -18.86 -5.89
N TRP A 27 -5.80 -17.54 -5.99
CA TRP A 27 -5.01 -16.80 -5.01
C TRP A 27 -5.67 -16.87 -3.62
N ALA A 28 -4.98 -17.54 -2.70
CA ALA A 28 -5.41 -17.63 -1.32
C ALA A 28 -4.97 -16.39 -0.53
N HIS A 29 -5.74 -16.04 0.50
CA HIS A 29 -5.28 -15.11 1.53
C HIS A 29 -4.02 -15.65 2.21
N ILE A 30 -3.23 -14.75 2.78
CA ILE A 30 -2.06 -15.12 3.59
C ILE A 30 -2.55 -16.00 4.77
N PRO A 31 -2.11 -17.25 4.88
CA PRO A 31 -2.59 -18.14 5.93
C PRO A 31 -2.02 -17.73 7.29
N CYS A 32 -2.74 -17.98 8.38
CA CYS A 32 -2.34 -17.59 9.73
C CYS A 32 -0.91 -18.02 10.09
N LYS A 33 -0.48 -19.17 9.58
CA LYS A 33 0.85 -19.73 9.83
C LYS A 33 2.02 -18.89 9.29
N VAL A 34 1.76 -17.92 8.42
CA VAL A 34 2.81 -17.01 7.93
C VAL A 34 3.18 -16.00 9.02
N CYS A 35 2.20 -15.59 9.83
CA CYS A 35 2.30 -14.51 10.80
C CYS A 35 2.29 -14.99 12.26
N HIS A 36 1.84 -16.22 12.50
CA HIS A 36 1.70 -16.83 13.81
C HIS A 36 2.23 -18.26 13.79
N ARG A 37 2.81 -18.69 14.91
CA ARG A 37 3.12 -20.11 15.11
C ARG A 37 1.83 -20.92 15.13
N VAL A 38 1.82 -22.04 14.43
CA VAL A 38 0.72 -23.00 14.46
C VAL A 38 1.25 -24.33 14.95
N ASP A 39 0.66 -24.85 16.02
CA ASP A 39 1.09 -26.11 16.60
C ASP A 39 0.69 -27.33 15.72
N LYS A 40 1.17 -28.52 16.08
CA LYS A 40 0.88 -29.76 15.35
C LYS A 40 -0.61 -30.15 15.31
N LYS A 41 -1.45 -29.50 16.11
CA LYS A 41 -2.90 -29.71 16.16
C LYS A 41 -3.67 -28.63 15.38
N GLY A 42 -2.97 -27.69 14.76
CA GLY A 42 -3.56 -26.58 14.03
C GLY A 42 -3.99 -25.40 14.91
N VAL A 43 -3.55 -25.35 16.18
CA VAL A 43 -3.85 -24.24 17.08
C VAL A 43 -2.90 -23.09 16.79
N VAL A 44 -3.46 -21.91 16.53
CA VAL A 44 -2.72 -20.67 16.27
C VAL A 44 -2.32 -20.03 17.61
N GLU A 45 -1.03 -19.76 17.79
CA GLU A 45 -0.52 -19.02 18.95
C GLU A 45 -0.76 -17.51 18.80
N ALA A 46 -1.01 -16.82 19.92
CA ALA A 46 -1.35 -15.40 19.89
C ALA A 46 -0.15 -14.50 19.56
N GLN A 47 1.06 -14.92 19.91
CA GLN A 47 2.28 -14.18 19.59
C GLN A 47 2.56 -14.24 18.09
N TYR A 48 3.03 -13.12 17.53
CA TYR A 48 3.49 -13.07 16.15
C TYR A 48 4.86 -13.76 16.00
N ALA A 49 5.06 -14.38 14.85
CA ALA A 49 6.31 -14.98 14.41
C ALA A 49 6.34 -15.05 12.89
N TRP A 50 7.52 -15.02 12.29
CA TRP A 50 7.65 -15.15 10.83
C TRP A 50 7.98 -16.59 10.45
N LEU A 51 7.24 -17.14 9.50
CA LEU A 51 7.52 -18.45 8.91
C LEU A 51 8.65 -18.33 7.88
N GLU A 52 9.89 -18.47 8.36
CA GLU A 52 11.10 -18.34 7.55
C GLU A 52 11.24 -19.49 6.53
N ILE A 53 10.98 -20.74 6.96
CA ILE A 53 11.09 -21.91 6.08
C ILE A 53 9.81 -22.73 6.13
N ALA A 54 8.89 -22.41 5.21
CA ALA A 54 7.57 -23.02 5.13
C ALA A 54 7.57 -24.53 4.91
N ALA A 55 8.62 -25.11 4.31
CA ALA A 55 8.71 -26.54 4.02
C ALA A 55 8.92 -27.42 5.27
N ILE A 56 9.43 -26.83 6.35
CA ILE A 56 9.76 -27.54 7.60
C ILE A 56 9.14 -26.86 8.83
N ASP A 57 8.20 -25.93 8.61
CA ASP A 57 7.55 -25.13 9.65
C ASP A 57 8.56 -24.47 10.62
N GLU A 58 9.63 -23.89 10.07
CA GLU A 58 10.63 -23.16 10.86
C GLU A 58 10.25 -21.68 10.99
N TYR A 59 10.17 -21.22 12.24
CA TYR A 59 9.78 -19.86 12.59
C TYR A 59 10.93 -19.10 13.23
N VAL A 60 10.99 -17.81 12.93
CA VAL A 60 11.84 -16.83 13.63
C VAL A 60 10.96 -15.84 14.39
N ASP A 61 11.46 -15.43 15.55
CA ASP A 61 10.79 -14.38 16.32
C ASP A 61 11.01 -13.04 15.63
N VAL A 62 9.96 -12.23 15.60
CA VAL A 62 10.00 -10.82 15.18
C VAL A 62 9.67 -9.96 16.39
N THR A 63 10.09 -8.70 16.36
CA THR A 63 10.00 -7.78 17.49
C THR A 63 8.79 -6.85 17.43
N SER A 64 8.14 -6.76 16.28
CA SER A 64 6.94 -5.93 16.08
C SER A 64 6.09 -6.44 14.91
N GLY A 65 4.83 -5.97 14.86
CA GLY A 65 3.97 -6.19 13.70
C GLY A 65 4.54 -5.56 12.43
N SER A 66 5.20 -4.38 12.52
CA SER A 66 5.86 -3.77 11.37
C SER A 66 6.95 -4.65 10.79
N GLU A 67 7.83 -5.20 11.63
CA GLU A 67 8.89 -6.11 11.18
C GLU A 67 8.32 -7.34 10.45
N LEU A 68 7.15 -7.83 10.89
CA LEU A 68 6.46 -8.92 10.22
C LEU A 68 5.90 -8.51 8.86
N CYS A 69 5.23 -7.36 8.78
CA CYS A 69 4.68 -6.82 7.53
C CYS A 69 5.80 -6.55 6.50
N GLU A 70 6.93 -6.04 6.96
CA GLU A 70 8.12 -5.72 6.15
C GLU A 70 8.81 -6.97 5.56
N LYS A 71 8.48 -8.19 6.04
CA LYS A 71 8.93 -9.43 5.36
C LYS A 71 8.42 -9.54 3.93
N CYS A 72 7.29 -8.90 3.63
CA CYS A 72 6.73 -8.82 2.28
C CYS A 72 6.67 -7.37 1.75
N HIS A 73 6.36 -6.39 2.62
CA HIS A 73 6.15 -4.99 2.26
C HIS A 73 7.39 -4.11 2.49
N GLY A 74 8.58 -4.71 2.52
CA GLY A 74 9.85 -4.00 2.71
C GLY A 74 10.29 -3.22 1.46
N GLU A 75 11.39 -2.50 1.61
CA GLU A 75 12.07 -1.87 0.47
C GLU A 75 12.70 -2.94 -0.41
N VAL A 76 12.13 -3.13 -1.60
CA VAL A 76 12.66 -4.02 -2.62
C VAL A 76 12.89 -3.23 -3.90
N ASP A 77 14.03 -3.46 -4.54
CA ASP A 77 14.38 -2.84 -5.83
C ASP A 77 13.67 -3.60 -6.96
N LEU A 78 12.34 -3.43 -7.01
CA LEU A 78 11.47 -3.98 -8.05
C LEU A 78 10.88 -2.81 -8.86
N PRO A 79 10.92 -2.87 -10.20
CA PRO A 79 10.25 -1.90 -11.05
C PRO A 79 8.78 -1.73 -10.63
N ASP A 80 8.33 -0.47 -10.58
CA ASP A 80 6.98 -0.08 -10.19
C ASP A 80 6.56 -0.48 -8.74
N HIS A 81 7.49 -0.99 -7.92
CA HIS A 81 7.27 -1.20 -6.49
C HIS A 81 7.68 0.04 -5.70
N GLN A 82 6.69 0.79 -5.22
CA GLN A 82 6.95 1.92 -4.33
C GLN A 82 7.29 1.45 -2.91
N ALA A 83 8.42 1.91 -2.39
CA ALA A 83 8.79 1.70 -1.00
C ALA A 83 7.76 2.32 -0.03
N ILE A 84 7.45 1.61 1.04
CA ILE A 84 6.60 2.12 2.11
C ILE A 84 7.45 2.95 3.07
N LEU A 85 7.25 4.27 3.06
CA LEU A 85 7.89 5.19 3.99
C LEU A 85 6.83 5.79 4.92
N VAL A 86 6.76 5.32 6.16
CA VAL A 86 5.93 5.91 7.21
C VAL A 86 6.59 7.18 7.72
N ALA A 87 6.15 8.33 7.23
CA ALA A 87 6.78 9.62 7.51
C ALA A 87 5.77 10.76 7.66
N GLY A 88 6.31 11.93 8.01
CA GLY A 88 5.55 13.16 8.20
C GLY A 88 4.82 13.16 9.54
N VAL A 89 3.51 13.41 9.55
CA VAL A 89 2.75 13.60 10.79
C VAL A 89 2.50 12.32 11.59
N HIS A 90 2.66 11.16 10.96
CA HIS A 90 2.59 9.84 11.60
C HIS A 90 3.96 9.14 11.63
N GLU A 91 5.05 9.91 11.52
CA GLU A 91 6.39 9.36 11.71
C GLU A 91 6.50 8.62 13.06
N GLY A 92 7.04 7.41 13.02
CA GLY A 92 7.18 6.54 14.20
C GLY A 92 5.97 5.66 14.50
N PHE A 93 4.87 5.77 13.74
CA PHE A 93 3.77 4.80 13.83
C PHE A 93 4.22 3.44 13.28
N SER A 94 3.76 2.37 13.92
CA SER A 94 3.81 1.00 13.41
C SER A 94 2.69 0.76 12.39
N CYS A 95 2.84 -0.28 11.56
CA CYS A 95 1.83 -0.63 10.56
C CYS A 95 0.45 -0.85 11.20
N THR A 96 0.43 -1.46 12.39
CA THR A 96 -0.78 -1.79 13.14
C THR A 96 -1.41 -0.62 13.90
N ASP A 97 -0.75 0.55 13.94
CA ASP A 97 -1.37 1.75 14.51
C ASP A 97 -2.43 2.35 13.56
N CYS A 98 -2.37 1.99 12.27
CA CYS A 98 -3.37 2.37 11.27
C CYS A 98 -4.13 1.18 10.69
N HIS A 99 -3.45 0.04 10.49
CA HIS A 99 -4.06 -1.14 9.89
C HIS A 99 -4.51 -2.18 10.92
N ASN A 100 -5.67 -2.77 10.67
CA ASN A 100 -6.04 -4.02 11.31
C ASN A 100 -5.32 -5.18 10.60
N ALA A 101 -4.50 -5.94 11.34
CA ALA A 101 -3.69 -7.01 10.77
C ALA A 101 -4.49 -8.21 10.21
N HIS A 102 -5.76 -8.38 10.60
CA HIS A 102 -6.58 -9.54 10.20
C HIS A 102 -7.50 -9.28 9.01
N ASP A 103 -7.80 -8.02 8.71
CA ASP A 103 -8.62 -7.64 7.55
C ASP A 103 -7.96 -6.59 6.66
N THR A 104 -6.77 -6.13 7.03
CA THR A 104 -5.93 -5.13 6.35
C THR A 104 -6.56 -3.74 6.21
N SER A 105 -7.74 -3.52 6.78
CA SER A 105 -8.41 -2.23 6.72
C SER A 105 -7.64 -1.16 7.49
N ALA A 106 -7.62 0.06 6.95
CA ALA A 106 -7.12 1.25 7.62
C ALA A 106 -8.04 2.42 7.29
N THR A 107 -8.24 3.32 8.26
CA THR A 107 -9.06 4.51 8.07
C THR A 107 -8.49 5.70 8.83
N CYS A 108 -8.66 6.89 8.24
CA CYS A 108 -8.40 8.14 8.93
C CYS A 108 -9.48 8.41 10.00
N THR A 109 -10.73 8.01 9.72
CA THR A 109 -11.92 8.24 10.58
C THR A 109 -12.07 7.15 11.66
N GLY A 110 -10.95 6.69 12.22
CA GLY A 110 -10.94 6.01 13.53
C GLY A 110 -10.23 6.85 14.59
N CYS A 111 -9.45 7.85 14.17
CA CYS A 111 -8.78 8.82 15.04
C CYS A 111 -9.17 10.27 14.71
N HIS A 112 -9.81 10.51 13.56
CA HIS A 112 -10.13 11.83 13.01
C HIS A 112 -11.62 11.99 12.70
N ASP A 113 -12.49 11.49 13.57
CA ASP A 113 -13.94 11.42 13.32
C ASP A 113 -14.59 12.79 13.17
N ASP A 114 -14.04 13.79 13.88
CA ASP A 114 -14.57 15.16 13.93
C ASP A 114 -14.18 16.02 12.70
N ILE A 115 -13.37 15.50 11.76
CA ILE A 115 -12.82 16.30 10.64
C ILE A 115 -13.84 16.52 9.51
N ARG A 116 -14.96 15.78 9.50
CA ARG A 116 -15.99 15.88 8.45
C ARG A 116 -17.03 16.98 8.68
N GLU A 117 -17.13 17.53 9.88
CA GLU A 117 -18.07 18.59 10.21
C GLU A 117 -17.47 19.99 9.97
N GLY A 118 -17.30 20.34 8.69
CA GLY A 118 -17.22 21.73 8.23
C GLY A 118 -16.12 22.63 8.82
N SER A 119 -15.04 22.77 8.06
CA SER A 119 -13.93 23.74 8.14
C SER A 119 -12.63 23.09 8.61
N PRO A 120 -11.66 22.86 7.69
CA PRO A 120 -11.25 23.80 6.62
C PRO A 120 -11.79 23.49 5.20
N LEU A 121 -11.55 24.44 4.28
CA LEU A 121 -11.73 24.26 2.83
C LEU A 121 -11.13 22.92 2.38
N GLY A 122 -11.86 22.16 1.57
CA GLY A 122 -11.46 20.79 1.22
C GLY A 122 -12.27 19.69 1.91
N HIS A 123 -12.91 19.97 3.05
CA HIS A 123 -13.76 18.98 3.76
C HIS A 123 -15.27 19.24 3.63
N ALA A 124 -15.65 20.26 2.84
CA ALA A 124 -17.04 20.57 2.54
C ALA A 124 -17.65 19.57 1.53
N GLY A 125 -18.98 19.64 1.35
CA GLY A 125 -19.76 18.73 0.50
C GLY A 125 -19.22 18.53 -0.93
N VAL A 126 -18.56 19.54 -1.51
CA VAL A 126 -17.99 19.50 -2.87
C VAL A 126 -16.79 18.55 -3.02
N HIS A 127 -16.16 18.15 -1.91
CA HIS A 127 -15.00 17.24 -1.90
C HIS A 127 -15.31 15.90 -1.22
N GLN A 128 -16.59 15.53 -1.09
CA GLN A 128 -16.98 14.23 -0.51
C GLN A 128 -16.42 13.03 -1.27
N VAL A 129 -16.12 13.21 -2.56
CA VAL A 129 -15.49 12.21 -3.42
C VAL A 129 -13.95 12.34 -3.46
N VAL A 130 -13.32 13.03 -2.51
CA VAL A 130 -11.86 13.15 -2.42
C VAL A 130 -11.34 12.36 -1.22
N SER A 131 -10.43 11.42 -1.47
CA SER A 131 -9.74 10.72 -0.38
C SER A 131 -8.82 11.66 0.40
N CYS A 132 -8.65 11.42 1.71
CA CYS A 132 -7.80 12.26 2.56
C CYS A 132 -6.39 12.42 1.98
N LEU A 133 -5.82 11.33 1.46
CA LEU A 133 -4.45 11.30 0.94
C LEU A 133 -4.26 11.95 -0.44
N ALA A 134 -5.33 12.20 -1.19
CA ALA A 134 -5.23 13.03 -2.39
C ALA A 134 -4.69 14.44 -2.05
N CYS A 135 -5.09 14.97 -0.89
CA CYS A 135 -4.66 16.27 -0.38
C CYS A 135 -3.50 16.17 0.62
N HIS A 136 -3.53 15.17 1.52
CA HIS A 136 -2.60 15.02 2.64
C HIS A 136 -1.40 14.09 2.35
N GLY A 137 -1.33 13.47 1.17
CA GLY A 137 -0.17 12.66 0.78
C GLY A 137 1.06 13.51 0.48
N ALA A 138 2.23 13.06 0.94
CA ALA A 138 3.55 13.63 0.66
C ALA A 138 4.48 12.63 -0.05
N GLY A 139 3.99 11.47 -0.47
CA GLY A 139 4.77 10.40 -1.09
C GLY A 139 5.14 10.61 -2.56
N ASN A 140 5.08 11.84 -3.09
CA ASN A 140 5.32 12.15 -4.50
C ASN A 140 4.50 11.29 -5.48
N LEU A 141 3.26 10.99 -5.10
CA LEU A 141 2.29 10.28 -5.94
C LEU A 141 1.50 11.28 -6.77
N GLU A 142 0.98 10.82 -7.90
CA GLU A 142 0.03 11.58 -8.71
C GLU A 142 -1.38 11.51 -8.09
N VAL A 143 -2.23 12.50 -8.39
CA VAL A 143 -3.65 12.48 -8.00
C VAL A 143 -4.51 12.36 -9.25
N GLY A 144 -5.50 11.48 -9.20
CA GLY A 144 -6.45 11.31 -10.29
C GLY A 144 -7.81 10.85 -9.78
N LEU A 145 -8.79 10.83 -10.69
CA LEU A 145 -10.11 10.28 -10.42
C LEU A 145 -10.08 8.78 -10.74
N SER A 146 -10.41 7.92 -9.76
CA SER A 146 -10.48 6.47 -9.99
C SER A 146 -11.65 6.09 -10.89
N GLU A 147 -11.48 4.99 -11.63
CA GLU A 147 -12.57 4.36 -12.38
C GLU A 147 -13.61 3.75 -11.42
N GLY A 148 -14.86 3.61 -11.88
CA GLY A 148 -15.97 3.08 -11.08
C GLY A 148 -17.22 3.96 -11.08
N GLU A 149 -18.23 3.56 -10.31
CA GLU A 149 -19.48 4.30 -10.11
C GLU A 149 -19.73 4.58 -8.61
N GLY A 150 -20.52 5.62 -8.31
CA GLY A 150 -20.85 5.97 -6.93
C GLY A 150 -19.60 6.26 -6.08
N ASP A 151 -19.55 5.65 -4.89
CA ASP A 151 -18.47 5.85 -3.90
C ASP A 151 -17.11 5.27 -4.36
N GLU A 152 -17.10 4.38 -5.36
CA GLU A 152 -15.87 3.83 -5.92
C GLU A 152 -15.13 4.84 -6.79
N ARG A 153 -15.87 5.81 -7.36
CA ARG A 153 -15.33 6.92 -8.16
C ARG A 153 -14.93 8.08 -7.26
N ALA A 154 -13.68 8.08 -6.83
CA ALA A 154 -13.13 9.10 -5.94
C ALA A 154 -11.74 9.57 -6.38
N TRP A 155 -11.37 10.78 -5.98
CA TRP A 155 -10.02 11.30 -6.17
C TRP A 155 -9.06 10.61 -5.21
N LYS A 156 -8.07 9.92 -5.78
CA LYS A 156 -7.10 9.07 -5.07
C LYS A 156 -5.70 9.36 -5.56
N THR A 157 -4.71 8.86 -4.82
CA THR A 157 -3.32 8.84 -5.26
C THR A 157 -3.03 7.62 -6.12
N PHE A 158 -2.10 7.77 -7.07
CA PHE A 158 -1.67 6.74 -8.01
C PHE A 158 -0.15 6.69 -8.09
N LEU A 159 0.39 5.51 -8.38
CA LEU A 159 1.79 5.38 -8.74
C LEU A 159 2.04 6.17 -10.03
N SER A 160 3.17 6.86 -10.11
CA SER A 160 3.60 7.48 -11.37
C SER A 160 4.03 6.38 -12.34
N THR A 161 3.72 6.51 -13.63
CA THR A 161 4.30 5.61 -14.64
C THR A 161 5.76 5.99 -14.91
N SER A 162 6.57 5.01 -15.29
CA SER A 162 7.96 5.22 -15.72
C SER A 162 8.09 6.12 -16.96
N GLU A 163 7.02 6.25 -17.74
CA GLU A 163 6.93 7.11 -18.93
C GLU A 163 6.47 8.55 -18.62
N GLY A 164 6.15 8.86 -17.36
CA GLY A 164 5.56 10.13 -16.95
C GLY A 164 4.06 10.14 -17.17
N GLY A 165 3.30 10.29 -16.08
CA GLY A 165 1.84 10.29 -16.10
C GLY A 165 1.24 9.55 -14.90
N ILE A 166 -0.08 9.67 -14.78
CA ILE A 166 -0.85 8.99 -13.73
C ILE A 166 -0.94 7.51 -14.08
N GLY A 167 -0.42 6.65 -13.19
CA GLY A 167 -0.56 5.21 -13.34
C GLY A 167 -2.01 4.76 -13.20
N VAL A 168 -2.30 3.54 -13.65
CA VAL A 168 -3.64 2.95 -13.59
C VAL A 168 -3.96 2.33 -12.22
N THR A 169 -2.94 2.14 -11.38
CA THR A 169 -3.07 1.47 -10.09
C THR A 169 -3.15 2.50 -8.96
N PRO A 170 -4.29 2.60 -8.26
CA PRO A 170 -4.39 3.41 -7.06
C PRO A 170 -3.37 2.94 -6.02
N TYR A 171 -2.73 3.89 -5.35
CA TYR A 171 -1.75 3.59 -4.30
C TYR A 171 -1.88 4.60 -3.18
N THR A 172 -1.83 4.12 -1.94
CA THR A 172 -2.02 4.91 -0.72
C THR A 172 -0.66 5.42 -0.23
N SER A 173 -0.49 6.74 -0.15
CA SER A 173 0.72 7.36 0.42
C SER A 173 0.86 7.02 1.91
N HIS A 174 1.99 6.45 2.31
CA HIS A 174 2.36 6.27 3.73
C HIS A 174 3.15 7.44 4.31
N ASN A 175 3.56 8.39 3.46
CA ASN A 175 4.08 9.68 3.89
C ASN A 175 2.93 10.69 3.94
N ILE A 176 2.59 11.17 5.13
CA ILE A 176 1.38 11.96 5.38
C ILE A 176 1.77 13.33 5.94
N GLN A 177 1.18 14.39 5.41
CA GLN A 177 1.46 15.77 5.83
C GLN A 177 0.20 16.50 6.29
N ARG A 178 0.38 17.46 7.20
CA ARG A 178 -0.71 18.31 7.69
C ARG A 178 -1.15 19.34 6.64
N LEU A 179 -0.19 19.96 5.97
CA LEU A 179 -0.47 20.95 4.93
C LEU A 179 -0.93 20.25 3.66
N THR A 180 -2.00 20.74 3.05
CA THR A 180 -2.53 20.22 1.80
C THR A 180 -2.01 21.01 0.62
N SER A 181 -1.97 20.38 -0.55
CA SER A 181 -1.68 21.06 -1.83
C SER A 181 -2.89 20.97 -2.75
N CYS A 182 -3.58 22.10 -2.93
CA CYS A 182 -4.74 22.19 -3.83
C CYS A 182 -4.32 22.11 -5.31
N ASP A 183 -3.09 22.53 -5.60
CA ASP A 183 -2.51 22.56 -6.95
C ASP A 183 -2.35 21.15 -7.56
N ARG A 184 -2.49 20.10 -6.76
CA ARG A 184 -2.54 18.70 -7.22
C ARG A 184 -3.76 18.42 -8.10
N CYS A 185 -4.83 19.21 -7.97
CA CYS A 185 -6.05 19.11 -8.79
C CYS A 185 -6.37 20.43 -9.51
N HIS A 186 -6.01 21.56 -8.92
CA HIS A 186 -6.34 22.89 -9.40
C HIS A 186 -5.16 23.55 -10.12
N PHE A 187 -4.82 23.05 -11.29
CA PHE A 187 -3.71 23.54 -12.11
C PHE A 187 -4.17 23.93 -13.53
N PRO A 188 -3.39 24.77 -14.25
CA PRO A 188 -3.67 25.15 -15.63
C PRO A 188 -3.79 23.92 -16.54
N ASP A 189 -4.71 23.98 -17.50
CA ASP A 189 -4.94 22.91 -18.49
C ASP A 189 -5.18 21.53 -17.87
N ASN A 190 -5.73 21.46 -16.64
CA ASN A 190 -6.00 20.15 -16.05
C ASN A 190 -7.00 19.35 -16.90
N PRO A 191 -6.76 18.04 -17.05
CA PRO A 191 -7.52 17.19 -17.97
C PRO A 191 -8.97 16.95 -17.52
N TRP A 192 -9.33 17.34 -16.30
CA TRP A 192 -10.65 17.11 -15.72
C TRP A 192 -11.56 18.35 -15.76
N GLY A 193 -11.08 19.47 -16.30
CA GLY A 193 -11.84 20.72 -16.41
C GLY A 193 -12.12 21.43 -15.08
N LEU A 194 -11.32 21.17 -14.04
CA LEU A 194 -11.40 21.88 -12.77
C LEU A 194 -10.90 23.32 -12.92
N ALA A 195 -11.39 24.25 -12.11
CA ALA A 195 -10.88 25.62 -12.12
C ALA A 195 -9.49 25.68 -11.47
N GLU A 196 -8.55 26.42 -12.05
CA GLU A 196 -7.24 26.70 -11.44
C GLU A 196 -7.39 27.53 -10.16
N THR A 197 -8.29 28.52 -10.16
CA THR A 197 -8.53 29.37 -8.99
C THR A 197 -9.34 28.63 -7.94
N VAL A 198 -8.71 28.34 -6.81
CA VAL A 198 -9.38 27.87 -5.60
C VAL A 198 -9.89 29.09 -4.83
N ASN A 199 -11.20 29.33 -4.85
CA ASN A 199 -11.79 30.41 -4.07
C ASN A 199 -11.81 29.99 -2.59
N THR A 200 -10.91 30.56 -1.80
CA THR A 200 -10.98 30.52 -0.33
C THR A 200 -12.07 31.49 0.14
N PRO A 201 -12.99 31.10 1.03
CA PRO A 201 -13.74 32.04 1.85
C PRO A 201 -12.81 32.95 2.66
#